data_AF-A0A6V8CLR2-F1
#
_entry.id   AF-A0A6V8CLR2-F1
#
_cell.length_a   1.000
_cell.length_b   1.000
_cell.length_c   1.000
_cell.angle_alpha   90.00
_cell.angle_beta   90.00
_cell.angle_gamma   90.00
#
_symmetry.space_group_name_H-M   'P 1'
#
loop_
_entity.id
_entity.type
_entity.pdbx_description
1 polymer ?
#
loop_
_entity_poly.entity_id
_entity_poly.type
_entity_poly.pdbx_seq_one_letter_code
_entity_poly.pdbx_strand_id
1 'polypeptide(L)'
;ALEGRLRMERGLVHFENGQTEDARDDLTWAETRLKSVAKASRDHDISLLNKAAFHLSIEEPMMALHVHGEISRNAGHANETIAISRIQAARIHLAFGHIFDAARCAFNAHAHAMIAKQIELAVESGAIFVEISSGFISEEADKFADQVVESKPLSAGESAPILQVHPDDIYGVLEWCVENTHEGYSGEERPDLRALVMLAKRLNRAELFADLLSSPQEVEDALLAALCASLSEGESTKIWTDRVTEIMTLKDI
;
A
#
# COMPACT_ATOMS: atom_id res chain seq x y z
N ALA A 1 -17.08 16.31 21.27
CA ALA A 1 -16.83 15.01 20.64
C ALA A 1 -18.11 14.39 20.07
N LEU A 2 -19.14 14.16 20.91
CA LEU A 2 -20.39 13.48 20.48
C LEU A 2 -21.05 14.07 19.23
N GLU A 3 -21.27 15.39 19.17
CA GLU A 3 -21.89 16.03 18.00
C GLU A 3 -21.06 15.83 16.70
N GLY A 4 -19.73 15.90 16.80
CA GLY A 4 -18.85 15.67 15.65
C GLY A 4 -18.96 14.25 15.11
N ARG A 5 -19.05 13.25 16.01
CA ARG A 5 -19.30 11.86 15.63
C ARG A 5 -20.66 11.66 14.96
N LEU A 6 -21.72 12.23 15.53
CA LEU A 6 -23.07 12.13 14.96
C LEU A 6 -23.15 12.74 13.56
N ARG A 7 -22.48 13.88 13.35
CA ARG A 7 -22.37 14.51 12.04
C ARG A 7 -21.58 13.67 11.05
N MET A 8 -20.50 13.02 11.50
CA MET A 8 -19.74 12.08 10.66
C MET A 8 -20.60 10.92 10.19
N GLU A 9 -21.30 10.24 11.11
CA GLU A 9 -22.19 9.12 10.81
C GLU A 9 -23.33 9.56 9.86
N ARG A 10 -23.92 10.73 10.12
CA ARG A 10 -24.98 11.27 9.26
C ARG A 10 -24.47 11.67 7.87
N GLY A 11 -23.26 12.18 7.76
CA GLY A 11 -22.63 12.47 6.47
C GLY A 11 -22.45 11.22 5.61
N LEU A 12 -22.08 10.09 6.22
CA LEU A 12 -22.02 8.79 5.51
C LEU A 12 -23.42 8.34 5.04
N VAL A 13 -24.45 8.50 5.88
CA VAL A 13 -25.84 8.19 5.49
C VAL A 13 -26.32 9.09 4.35
N HIS A 14 -25.99 10.39 4.36
CA HIS A 14 -26.29 11.29 3.25
C HIS A 14 -25.61 10.82 1.96
N PHE A 15 -24.35 10.41 2.05
CA PHE A 15 -23.60 9.89 0.90
C PHE A 15 -24.25 8.62 0.32
N GLU A 16 -24.61 7.65 1.15
CA GLU A 16 -25.30 6.42 0.73
C GLU A 16 -26.65 6.70 0.04
N ASN A 17 -27.34 7.77 0.44
CA ASN A 17 -28.60 8.21 -0.16
C ASN A 17 -28.43 9.11 -1.40
N GLY A 18 -27.19 9.30 -1.89
CA GLY A 18 -26.90 10.15 -3.05
C GLY A 18 -26.98 11.65 -2.78
N GLN A 19 -27.00 12.06 -1.51
CA GLN A 19 -27.07 13.47 -1.09
C GLN A 19 -25.66 14.05 -0.90
N THR A 20 -24.92 14.17 -2.00
CA THR A 20 -23.47 14.50 -1.98
C THR A 20 -23.15 15.82 -1.29
N GLU A 21 -23.94 16.87 -1.50
CA GLU A 21 -23.69 18.19 -0.88
C GLU A 21 -23.92 18.15 0.64
N ASP A 22 -25.03 17.54 1.09
CA ASP A 22 -25.32 17.37 2.51
C ASP A 22 -24.24 16.50 3.20
N ALA A 23 -23.75 15.46 2.50
CA ALA A 23 -22.64 14.63 2.97
C ALA A 23 -21.35 15.43 3.11
N ARG A 24 -21.00 16.26 2.11
CA ARG A 24 -19.81 17.13 2.14
C ARG A 24 -19.84 18.07 3.33
N ASP A 25 -20.98 18.72 3.57
CA ASP A 25 -21.17 19.66 4.67
C ASP A 25 -21.03 18.97 6.03
N ASP A 26 -21.67 17.81 6.21
CA ASP A 26 -21.63 17.06 7.45
C ASP A 26 -20.23 16.48 7.76
N LEU A 27 -19.55 15.92 6.76
CA LEU A 27 -18.19 15.39 6.92
C LEU A 27 -17.18 16.51 7.20
N THR A 28 -17.31 17.66 6.53
CA THR A 28 -16.47 18.83 6.78
C THR A 28 -16.70 19.37 8.19
N TRP A 29 -17.95 19.41 8.64
CA TRP A 29 -18.29 19.88 9.97
C TRP A 29 -17.79 18.93 11.06
N ALA A 30 -17.94 17.62 10.86
CA ALA A 30 -17.45 16.60 11.76
C ALA A 30 -15.92 16.71 11.95
N GLU A 31 -15.17 16.77 10.85
CA GLU A 31 -13.71 16.92 10.88
C GLU A 31 -13.29 18.20 11.61
N THR A 32 -13.85 19.35 11.22
CA THR A 32 -13.55 20.65 11.87
C THR A 32 -13.82 20.60 13.37
N ARG A 33 -14.96 20.02 13.76
CA ARG A 33 -15.36 19.95 15.17
C ARG A 33 -14.45 19.02 15.95
N LEU A 34 -14.11 17.85 15.41
CA LEU A 34 -13.26 16.85 16.07
C LEU A 34 -11.81 17.32 16.16
N LYS A 35 -11.31 18.03 15.14
CA LYS A 35 -10.01 18.72 15.18
C LYS A 35 -9.92 19.72 16.33
N SER A 36 -11.01 20.44 16.59
CA SER A 36 -11.08 21.44 17.67
C SER A 36 -11.14 20.83 19.07
N VAL A 37 -11.89 19.75 19.28
CA VAL A 37 -12.19 19.22 20.62
C VAL A 37 -11.44 17.95 21.00
N ALA A 38 -10.87 17.25 20.02
CA ALA A 38 -10.26 15.94 20.19
C ALA A 38 -9.18 15.71 19.11
N LYS A 39 -8.29 16.69 18.92
CA LYS A 39 -7.23 16.62 17.91
C LYS A 39 -6.41 15.34 18.08
N ALA A 40 -6.18 14.65 16.96
CA ALA A 40 -5.44 13.38 16.88
C ALA A 40 -5.98 12.27 17.79
N SER A 41 -7.24 12.37 18.22
CA SER A 41 -7.97 11.25 18.80
C SER A 41 -8.42 10.27 17.70
N ARG A 42 -8.83 9.07 18.10
CA ARG A 42 -9.38 8.07 17.16
C ARG A 42 -10.58 8.61 16.37
N ASP A 43 -11.45 9.42 16.99
CA ASP A 43 -12.60 10.02 16.31
C ASP A 43 -12.15 11.01 15.23
N HIS A 44 -11.16 11.86 15.55
CA HIS A 44 -10.60 12.80 14.58
C HIS A 44 -9.91 12.07 13.42
N ASP A 45 -9.14 11.04 13.71
CA ASP A 45 -8.48 10.18 12.72
C ASP A 45 -9.50 9.58 11.75
N ILE A 46 -10.56 8.95 12.29
CA ILE A 46 -11.63 8.35 11.48
C ILE A 46 -12.34 9.43 10.64
N SER A 47 -12.58 10.62 11.19
CA SER A 47 -13.23 11.71 10.44
C SER A 47 -12.41 12.16 9.23
N LEU A 48 -11.07 12.21 9.35
CA LEU A 48 -10.17 12.53 8.25
C LEU A 48 -10.17 11.42 7.18
N LEU A 49 -10.09 10.15 7.61
CA LEU A 49 -10.13 9.01 6.68
C LEU A 49 -11.46 8.94 5.92
N ASN A 50 -12.59 9.13 6.60
CA ASN A 50 -13.92 9.14 5.98
C ASN A 50 -14.07 10.30 4.98
N LYS A 51 -13.61 11.50 5.35
CA LYS A 51 -13.65 12.67 4.45
C LYS A 51 -12.77 12.46 3.21
N ALA A 52 -11.58 11.86 3.37
CA ALA A 52 -10.72 11.53 2.24
C ALA A 52 -11.37 10.47 1.32
N ALA A 53 -11.95 9.41 1.90
CA ALA A 53 -12.67 8.37 1.15
C ALA A 53 -13.88 8.94 0.40
N PHE A 54 -14.62 9.87 1.00
CA PHE A 54 -15.71 10.60 0.33
C PHE A 54 -15.20 11.32 -0.91
N HIS A 55 -14.13 12.11 -0.81
CA HIS A 55 -13.55 12.82 -1.95
C HIS A 55 -13.08 11.87 -3.06
N LEU A 56 -12.48 10.72 -2.73
CA LEU A 56 -12.14 9.70 -3.72
C LEU A 56 -13.38 9.15 -4.43
N SER A 57 -14.47 8.95 -3.70
CA SER A 57 -15.71 8.35 -4.22
C SER A 57 -16.48 9.28 -5.16
N ILE A 58 -16.20 10.58 -5.12
CA ILE A 58 -16.78 11.60 -6.01
C ILE A 58 -15.78 12.16 -7.02
N GLU A 59 -14.69 11.41 -7.29
CA GLU A 59 -13.67 11.77 -8.29
C GLU A 59 -12.93 13.08 -7.98
N GLU A 60 -12.73 13.41 -6.70
CA GLU A 60 -11.93 14.56 -6.22
C GLU A 60 -10.59 14.12 -5.56
N PRO A 61 -9.70 13.40 -6.27
CA PRO A 61 -8.50 12.81 -5.65
C PRO A 61 -7.52 13.86 -5.10
N MET A 62 -7.48 15.06 -5.65
CA MET A 62 -6.64 16.15 -5.11
C MET A 62 -7.18 16.68 -3.77
N MET A 63 -8.50 16.67 -3.58
CA MET A 63 -9.11 17.01 -2.29
C MET A 63 -8.86 15.89 -1.27
N ALA A 64 -8.95 14.62 -1.68
CA ALA A 64 -8.57 13.50 -0.83
C ALA A 64 -7.10 13.58 -0.40
N LEU A 65 -6.19 13.91 -1.33
CA LEU A 65 -4.78 14.08 -1.03
C LEU A 65 -4.53 15.23 -0.05
N HIS A 66 -5.26 16.34 -0.19
CA HIS A 66 -5.22 17.44 0.77
C HIS A 66 -5.63 16.98 2.18
N VAL A 67 -6.72 16.21 2.30
CA VAL A 67 -7.18 15.67 3.59
C VAL A 67 -6.15 14.69 4.19
N HIS A 68 -5.56 13.81 3.38
CA HIS A 68 -4.45 12.95 3.83
C HIS A 68 -3.21 13.76 4.29
N GLY A 69 -3.00 14.94 3.71
CA GLY A 69 -1.98 15.89 4.14
C GLY A 69 -2.17 16.39 5.58
N GLU A 70 -3.41 16.45 6.08
CA GLU A 70 -3.70 16.87 7.45
C GLU A 70 -3.32 15.83 8.51
N ILE A 71 -3.17 14.55 8.13
CA ILE A 71 -2.68 13.46 8.99
C ILE A 71 -1.15 13.53 9.08
N SER A 72 -0.66 14.49 9.87
CA SER A 72 0.77 14.72 10.05
C SER A 72 1.42 13.66 10.95
N ARG A 73 2.61 13.17 10.56
CA ARG A 73 3.41 12.22 11.34
C ARG A 73 3.76 12.74 12.75
N ASN A 74 3.79 14.06 12.93
CA ASN A 74 4.22 14.71 14.17
C ASN A 74 3.05 15.28 15.00
N ALA A 75 1.80 15.09 14.55
CA ALA A 75 0.64 15.68 15.22
C ALA A 75 -0.04 14.75 16.25
N GLY A 76 0.56 13.59 16.55
CA GLY A 76 0.07 12.65 17.55
C GLY A 76 -0.98 11.64 17.06
N HIS A 77 -1.20 11.55 15.74
CA HIS A 77 -2.10 10.56 15.13
C HIS A 77 -1.59 9.13 15.37
N ALA A 78 -2.50 8.16 15.36
CA ALA A 78 -2.13 6.76 15.49
C ALA A 78 -1.27 6.30 14.30
N ASN A 79 -0.27 5.45 14.56
CA ASN A 79 0.61 4.91 13.50
C ASN A 79 -0.19 4.18 12.40
N GLU A 80 -1.21 3.42 12.77
CA GLU A 80 -2.13 2.78 11.81
C GLU A 80 -2.83 3.81 10.91
N THR A 81 -3.37 4.89 11.50
CA THR A 81 -4.01 5.98 10.73
C THR A 81 -3.03 6.62 9.76
N ILE A 82 -1.79 6.87 10.21
CA ILE A 82 -0.73 7.40 9.35
C ILE A 82 -0.45 6.43 8.21
N ALA A 83 -0.32 5.14 8.49
CA ALA A 83 -0.05 4.13 7.47
C ALA A 83 -1.15 4.06 6.40
N ILE A 84 -2.41 3.98 6.81
CA ILE A 84 -3.58 3.98 5.92
C ILE A 84 -3.61 5.26 5.07
N SER A 85 -3.39 6.42 5.71
CA SER A 85 -3.38 7.69 4.99
C SER A 85 -2.25 7.76 3.96
N ARG A 86 -1.07 7.23 4.28
CA ARG A 86 0.10 7.31 3.40
C ARG A 86 -0.01 6.35 2.24
N ILE A 87 -0.57 5.15 2.40
CA ILE A 87 -0.75 4.24 1.26
C ILE A 87 -1.78 4.77 0.26
N GLN A 88 -2.85 5.42 0.72
CA GLN A 88 -3.81 6.07 -0.17
C GLN A 88 -3.22 7.30 -0.87
N ALA A 89 -2.45 8.12 -0.15
CA ALA A 89 -1.71 9.22 -0.76
C ALA A 89 -0.71 8.72 -1.83
N ALA A 90 -0.03 7.59 -1.58
CA ALA A 90 0.89 7.00 -2.55
C ALA A 90 0.19 6.64 -3.87
N ARG A 91 -0.99 6.02 -3.79
CA ARG A 91 -1.82 5.68 -4.96
C ARG A 91 -2.25 6.91 -5.74
N ILE A 92 -2.67 7.97 -5.05
CA ILE A 92 -3.03 9.23 -5.71
C ILE A 92 -1.80 9.84 -6.41
N HIS A 93 -0.67 9.96 -5.70
CA HIS A 93 0.56 10.48 -6.30
C HIS A 93 0.99 9.68 -7.54
N LEU A 94 0.91 8.35 -7.49
CA LEU A 94 1.23 7.48 -8.61
C LEU A 94 0.31 7.74 -9.81
N ALA A 95 -1.01 7.88 -9.58
CA ALA A 95 -1.98 8.20 -10.63
C ALA A 95 -1.72 9.55 -11.32
N PHE A 96 -1.10 10.51 -10.62
CA PHE A 96 -0.69 11.81 -11.17
C PHE A 96 0.77 11.83 -11.67
N GLY A 97 1.48 10.71 -11.68
CA GLY A 97 2.87 10.63 -12.13
C GLY A 97 3.89 11.26 -11.17
N HIS A 98 3.51 11.55 -9.93
CA HIS A 98 4.41 12.06 -8.89
C HIS A 98 5.17 10.89 -8.22
N ILE A 99 6.07 10.27 -8.97
CA ILE A 99 6.67 8.97 -8.61
C ILE A 99 7.48 9.02 -7.31
N PHE A 100 8.27 10.08 -7.09
CA PHE A 100 9.03 10.23 -5.84
C PHE A 100 8.12 10.29 -4.61
N ASP A 101 7.07 11.11 -4.66
CA ASP A 101 6.11 11.23 -3.56
C ASP A 101 5.31 9.94 -3.34
N ALA A 102 5.01 9.21 -4.41
CA ALA A 102 4.38 7.90 -4.31
C ALA A 102 5.26 6.91 -3.54
N ALA A 103 6.53 6.76 -3.94
CA ALA A 103 7.49 5.90 -3.24
C ALA A 103 7.69 6.32 -1.79
N ARG A 104 7.85 7.63 -1.53
CA ARG A 104 7.99 8.20 -0.18
C ARG A 104 6.77 7.89 0.68
N CYS A 105 5.57 8.02 0.15
CA CYS A 105 4.35 7.71 0.88
C CYS A 105 4.22 6.20 1.16
N ALA A 106 4.52 5.33 0.19
CA ALA A 106 4.50 3.88 0.37
C ALA A 106 5.52 3.41 1.43
N PHE A 107 6.75 3.93 1.38
CA PHE A 107 7.80 3.63 2.37
C PHE A 107 7.40 4.06 3.79
N ASN A 108 6.84 5.26 3.94
CA ASN A 108 6.32 5.71 5.24
C ASN A 108 5.13 4.85 5.71
N ALA A 109 4.26 4.44 4.80
CA ALA A 109 3.13 3.57 5.14
C ALA A 109 3.63 2.23 5.70
N HIS A 110 4.63 1.63 5.05
CA HIS A 110 5.29 0.40 5.49
C HIS A 110 5.88 0.54 6.89
N ALA A 111 6.72 1.56 7.11
CA ALA A 111 7.35 1.78 8.41
C ALA A 111 6.33 2.01 9.54
N HIS A 112 5.30 2.83 9.30
CA HIS A 112 4.26 3.07 10.31
C HIS A 112 3.35 1.86 10.55
N ALA A 113 3.06 1.06 9.51
CA ALA A 113 2.29 -0.17 9.65
C ALA A 113 3.06 -1.20 10.51
N MET A 114 4.38 -1.33 10.32
CA MET A 114 5.23 -2.17 11.17
C MET A 114 5.18 -1.73 12.64
N ILE A 115 5.31 -0.43 12.91
CA ILE A 115 5.21 0.13 14.27
C ILE A 115 3.83 -0.16 14.89
N ALA A 116 2.76 -0.07 14.08
CA ALA A 116 1.39 -0.39 14.49
C ALA A 116 1.10 -1.90 14.59
N LYS A 117 2.05 -2.77 14.21
CA LYS A 117 1.88 -4.22 14.09
C LYS A 117 0.75 -4.64 13.14
N GLN A 118 0.48 -3.82 12.13
CA GLN A 118 -0.47 -4.13 11.05
C GLN A 118 0.30 -4.80 9.93
N ILE A 119 0.57 -6.11 10.08
CA ILE A 119 1.48 -6.85 9.20
C ILE A 119 0.98 -6.88 7.75
N GLU A 120 -0.30 -7.14 7.53
CA GLU A 120 -0.86 -7.18 6.17
C GLU A 120 -0.71 -5.84 5.44
N LEU A 121 -1.00 -4.74 6.14
CA LEU A 121 -0.82 -3.38 5.60
C LEU A 121 0.68 -3.07 5.38
N ALA A 122 1.57 -3.54 6.25
CA ALA A 122 3.00 -3.38 6.09
C ALA A 122 3.51 -4.13 4.85
N VAL A 123 3.07 -5.37 4.63
CA VAL A 123 3.42 -6.15 3.43
C VAL A 123 2.88 -5.47 2.17
N GLU A 124 1.62 -5.06 2.15
CA GLU A 124 1.00 -4.36 1.00
C GLU A 124 1.76 -3.07 0.65
N SER A 125 2.00 -2.22 1.64
CA SER A 125 2.68 -0.94 1.43
C SER A 125 4.17 -1.11 1.08
N GLY A 126 4.84 -2.11 1.64
CA GLY A 126 6.20 -2.48 1.28
C GLY A 126 6.28 -2.99 -0.17
N ALA A 127 5.37 -3.87 -0.58
CA ALA A 127 5.29 -4.36 -1.95
C ALA A 127 5.05 -3.21 -2.96
N ILE A 128 4.17 -2.25 -2.64
CA ILE A 128 3.94 -1.07 -3.48
C ILE A 128 5.21 -0.19 -3.56
N PHE A 129 5.92 0.01 -2.45
CA PHE A 129 7.20 0.72 -2.47
C PHE A 129 8.23 0.04 -3.38
N VAL A 130 8.38 -1.28 -3.26
CA VAL A 130 9.30 -2.08 -4.09
C VAL A 130 8.88 -2.04 -5.56
N GLU A 131 7.59 -2.12 -5.85
CA GLU A 131 7.06 -2.02 -7.20
C GLU A 131 7.44 -0.70 -7.87
N ILE A 132 7.14 0.42 -7.20
CA ILE A 132 7.45 1.76 -7.70
C ILE A 132 8.97 1.92 -7.88
N SER A 133 9.75 1.47 -6.90
CA SER A 133 11.20 1.72 -6.84
C SER A 133 12.02 0.78 -7.73
N SER A 134 11.46 -0.35 -8.17
CA SER A 134 12.16 -1.35 -8.98
C SER A 134 12.76 -0.81 -10.30
N GLY A 135 12.21 0.27 -10.84
CA GLY A 135 12.73 0.95 -12.04
C GLY A 135 13.76 2.05 -11.77
N PHE A 136 14.09 2.33 -10.51
CA PHE A 136 14.86 3.51 -10.08
C PHE A 136 16.03 3.17 -9.17
N ILE A 137 16.59 1.97 -9.31
CA ILE A 137 17.70 1.47 -8.50
C ILE A 137 18.98 2.21 -8.86
N SER A 138 19.70 2.71 -7.85
CA SER A 138 21.01 3.36 -8.02
C SER A 138 21.90 3.10 -6.82
N GLU A 139 23.09 2.53 -7.05
CA GLU A 139 24.13 2.31 -6.03
C GLU A 139 24.65 3.62 -5.42
N GLU A 140 24.55 4.72 -6.17
CA GLU A 140 25.00 6.05 -5.74
C GLU A 140 23.93 6.83 -4.97
N ALA A 141 22.73 6.25 -4.79
CA ALA A 141 21.66 6.92 -4.05
C ALA A 141 21.88 6.82 -2.54
N ASP A 142 21.56 7.87 -1.81
CA ASP A 142 21.47 7.81 -0.35
C ASP A 142 20.37 6.82 0.09
N LYS A 143 20.45 6.35 1.34
CA LYS A 143 19.39 5.52 1.92
C LYS A 143 18.05 6.24 1.83
N PHE A 144 17.01 5.52 1.46
CA PHE A 144 15.71 6.11 1.21
C PHE A 144 15.10 6.73 2.47
N ALA A 145 15.39 6.15 3.64
CA ALA A 145 15.02 6.75 4.92
C ALA A 145 15.61 8.16 5.11
N ASP A 146 16.85 8.40 4.70
CA ASP A 146 17.50 9.71 4.79
C ASP A 146 16.86 10.69 3.80
N GLN A 147 16.62 10.26 2.56
CA GLN A 147 15.90 11.05 1.57
C GLN A 147 14.50 11.49 2.06
N VAL A 148 13.78 10.60 2.75
CA VAL A 148 12.45 10.88 3.34
C VAL A 148 12.53 11.93 4.44
N VAL A 149 13.58 11.91 5.25
CA VAL A 149 13.81 12.86 6.36
C VAL A 149 14.20 14.24 5.83
N GLU A 150 15.03 14.29 4.79
CA GLU A 150 15.53 15.54 4.21
C GLU A 150 14.53 16.21 3.26
N SER A 151 13.54 15.46 2.78
CA SER A 151 12.48 15.94 1.88
C SER A 151 11.73 17.16 2.46
N LYS A 152 11.69 18.24 1.67
CA LYS A 152 11.02 19.51 2.00
C LYS A 152 10.06 19.90 0.88
N PRO A 153 9.04 20.73 1.18
CA PRO A 153 8.21 21.34 0.14
C PRO A 153 9.08 22.09 -0.86
N LEU A 154 8.76 21.94 -2.15
CA LEU A 154 9.46 22.64 -3.22
C LEU A 154 9.29 24.16 -3.08
N SER A 155 10.40 24.89 -3.16
CA SER A 155 10.39 26.35 -3.28
C SER A 155 10.12 26.75 -4.73
N ALA A 156 9.72 28.01 -4.92
CA ALA A 156 9.47 28.54 -6.27
C ALA A 156 10.74 28.46 -7.14
N GLY A 157 10.64 27.75 -8.26
CA GLY A 157 11.73 27.56 -9.22
C GLY A 157 12.59 26.31 -8.97
N GLU A 158 12.33 25.54 -7.92
CA GLU A 158 12.99 24.25 -7.70
C GLU A 158 12.36 23.15 -8.58
N SER A 159 13.18 22.24 -9.06
CA SER A 159 12.73 21.07 -9.82
C SER A 159 12.24 19.98 -8.87
N ALA A 160 11.25 19.20 -9.31
CA ALA A 160 10.80 18.05 -8.55
C ALA A 160 11.94 17.04 -8.35
N PRO A 161 12.03 16.39 -7.17
CA PRO A 161 13.03 15.37 -6.91
C PRO A 161 12.85 14.20 -7.88
N ILE A 162 13.96 13.70 -8.40
CA ILE A 162 14.01 12.49 -9.22
C ILE A 162 14.12 11.30 -8.25
N LEU A 163 13.29 10.29 -8.45
CA LEU A 163 13.37 9.07 -7.65
C LEU A 163 14.67 8.32 -7.98
N GLN A 164 15.48 8.08 -6.96
CA GLN A 164 16.60 7.15 -6.98
C GLN A 164 16.61 6.43 -5.63
N VAL A 165 16.74 5.11 -5.64
CA VAL A 165 16.64 4.31 -4.43
C VAL A 165 17.84 3.37 -4.33
N HIS A 166 18.48 3.36 -3.16
CA HIS A 166 19.59 2.47 -2.90
C HIS A 166 19.10 1.00 -2.90
N PRO A 167 19.82 0.05 -3.52
CA PRO A 167 19.39 -1.34 -3.62
C PRO A 167 19.02 -1.98 -2.27
N ASP A 168 19.82 -1.76 -1.22
CA ASP A 168 19.51 -2.26 0.14
C ASP A 168 18.11 -1.88 0.66
N ASP A 169 17.59 -0.69 0.34
CA ASP A 169 16.25 -0.31 0.81
C ASP A 169 15.17 -1.13 0.08
N ILE A 170 15.38 -1.41 -1.21
CA ILE A 170 14.46 -2.21 -2.03
C ILE A 170 14.51 -3.67 -1.60
N TYR A 171 15.73 -4.22 -1.52
CA TYR A 171 15.94 -5.62 -1.17
C TYR A 171 15.55 -5.91 0.27
N GLY A 172 15.89 -5.04 1.21
CA GLY A 172 15.51 -5.18 2.61
C GLY A 172 13.99 -5.15 2.81
N VAL A 173 13.28 -4.24 2.12
CA VAL A 173 11.80 -4.22 2.19
C VAL A 173 11.20 -5.46 1.53
N LEU A 174 11.72 -5.90 0.38
CA LEU A 174 11.24 -7.12 -0.27
C LEU A 174 11.42 -8.35 0.63
N GLU A 175 12.62 -8.54 1.18
CA GLU A 175 12.93 -9.64 2.09
C GLU A 175 12.01 -9.63 3.31
N TRP A 176 11.83 -8.46 3.94
CA TRP A 176 10.90 -8.32 5.05
C TRP A 176 9.47 -8.73 4.66
N CYS A 177 8.98 -8.29 3.50
CA CYS A 177 7.65 -8.64 3.02
C CYS A 177 7.50 -10.14 2.79
N VAL A 178 8.51 -10.81 2.23
CA VAL A 178 8.51 -12.27 2.03
C VAL A 178 8.48 -13.02 3.37
N GLU A 179 9.26 -12.57 4.36
CA GLU A 179 9.31 -13.18 5.68
C GLU A 179 8.03 -12.99 6.51
N ASN A 180 7.23 -11.97 6.22
CA ASN A 180 6.08 -11.57 7.04
C ASN A 180 4.73 -11.69 6.31
N THR A 181 4.70 -12.20 5.08
CA THR A 181 3.45 -12.53 4.39
C THR A 181 2.77 -13.74 5.05
N HIS A 182 1.51 -14.02 4.68
CA HIS A 182 0.77 -15.16 5.24
C HIS A 182 1.52 -16.49 5.04
N GLU A 183 1.59 -17.28 6.12
CA GLU A 183 2.31 -18.55 6.14
C GLU A 183 1.73 -19.58 5.14
N GLY A 184 2.61 -20.43 4.61
CA GLY A 184 2.27 -21.50 3.68
C GLY A 184 1.90 -21.03 2.27
N TYR A 185 1.59 -21.97 1.39
CA TYR A 185 1.35 -21.73 -0.05
C TYR A 185 -0.03 -22.15 -0.56
N SER A 186 -0.86 -22.73 0.32
CA SER A 186 -2.23 -23.14 0.03
C SER A 186 -3.18 -21.95 -0.12
N GLY A 187 -4.39 -22.22 -0.59
CA GLY A 187 -5.43 -21.24 -0.85
C GLY A 187 -5.66 -21.01 -2.33
N GLU A 188 -6.94 -20.93 -2.72
CA GLU A 188 -7.33 -20.74 -4.13
C GLU A 188 -6.92 -19.38 -4.71
N GLU A 189 -6.81 -18.37 -3.84
CA GLU A 189 -6.39 -17.03 -4.20
C GLU A 189 -5.31 -16.54 -3.22
N ARG A 190 -4.08 -16.44 -3.72
CA ARG A 190 -2.90 -15.92 -3.01
C ARG A 190 -2.33 -14.69 -3.71
N PRO A 191 -3.12 -13.59 -3.85
CA PRO A 191 -2.65 -12.37 -4.50
C PRO A 191 -1.44 -11.75 -3.81
N ASP A 192 -1.29 -11.96 -2.50
CA ASP A 192 -0.11 -11.61 -1.71
C ASP A 192 1.17 -12.27 -2.29
N LEU A 193 1.18 -13.60 -2.41
CA LEU A 193 2.32 -14.34 -2.97
C LEU A 193 2.52 -14.02 -4.45
N ARG A 194 1.45 -13.91 -5.24
CA ARG A 194 1.55 -13.53 -6.66
C ARG A 194 2.33 -12.22 -6.82
N ALA A 195 1.98 -11.20 -6.04
CA ALA A 195 2.64 -9.89 -6.10
C ALA A 195 4.12 -9.99 -5.71
N LEU A 196 4.43 -10.64 -4.57
CA LEU A 196 5.82 -10.74 -4.09
C LEU A 196 6.70 -11.59 -5.01
N VAL A 197 6.19 -12.69 -5.57
CA VAL A 197 6.90 -13.52 -6.56
C VAL A 197 7.18 -12.74 -7.83
N MET A 198 6.22 -11.93 -8.31
CA MET A 198 6.42 -11.06 -9.47
C MET A 198 7.51 -10.01 -9.22
N LEU A 199 7.53 -9.41 -8.02
CA LEU A 199 8.55 -8.43 -7.65
C LEU A 199 9.93 -9.09 -7.51
N ALA A 200 10.02 -10.23 -6.86
CA ALA A 200 11.25 -11.02 -6.75
C ALA A 200 11.80 -11.40 -8.13
N LYS A 201 10.94 -11.84 -9.06
CA LYS A 201 11.32 -12.09 -10.45
C LYS A 201 11.91 -10.85 -11.11
N ARG A 202 11.21 -9.71 -11.02
CA ARG A 202 11.63 -8.45 -11.64
C ARG A 202 12.99 -7.98 -11.14
N LEU A 203 13.27 -8.22 -9.86
CA LEU A 203 14.50 -7.83 -9.20
C LEU A 203 15.62 -8.89 -9.30
N ASN A 204 15.38 -9.99 -10.02
CA ASN A 204 16.29 -11.13 -10.10
C ASN A 204 16.65 -11.70 -8.71
N ARG A 205 15.65 -11.79 -7.83
CA ARG A 205 15.71 -12.31 -6.45
C ARG A 205 14.78 -13.51 -6.25
N ALA A 206 14.60 -14.33 -7.28
CA ALA A 206 13.68 -15.47 -7.25
C ALA A 206 14.06 -16.53 -6.20
N GLU A 207 15.32 -16.55 -5.76
CA GLU A 207 15.82 -17.42 -4.69
C GLU A 207 15.13 -17.19 -3.34
N LEU A 208 14.51 -16.03 -3.11
CA LEU A 208 13.67 -15.78 -1.92
C LEU A 208 12.47 -16.72 -1.83
N PHE A 209 12.09 -17.35 -2.94
CA PHE A 209 10.98 -18.29 -3.04
C PHE A 209 11.45 -19.71 -3.34
N ALA A 210 12.69 -20.07 -3.01
CA ALA A 210 13.22 -21.42 -3.25
C ALA A 210 12.34 -22.52 -2.64
N ASP A 211 11.85 -22.31 -1.42
CA ASP A 211 10.96 -23.26 -0.73
C ASP A 211 9.63 -23.43 -1.49
N LEU A 212 8.97 -22.33 -1.88
CA LEU A 212 7.77 -22.34 -2.72
C LEU A 212 8.02 -23.09 -4.03
N LEU A 213 9.13 -22.79 -4.72
CA LEU A 213 9.51 -23.41 -6.00
C LEU A 213 9.76 -24.93 -5.87
N SER A 214 10.08 -25.39 -4.66
CA SER A 214 10.28 -26.82 -4.33
C SER A 214 9.01 -27.55 -3.87
N SER A 215 7.93 -26.82 -3.57
CA SER A 215 6.65 -27.36 -3.07
C SER A 215 5.43 -27.16 -3.99
N PRO A 216 5.46 -27.58 -5.27
CA PRO A 216 4.32 -27.42 -6.19
C PRO A 216 2.98 -27.98 -5.69
N GLN A 217 3.02 -29.05 -4.90
CA GLN A 217 1.81 -29.74 -4.43
C GLN A 217 1.03 -28.94 -3.39
N GLU A 218 1.66 -27.98 -2.71
CA GLU A 218 1.01 -27.14 -1.70
C GLU A 218 0.27 -25.95 -2.31
N VAL A 219 0.54 -25.61 -3.59
CA VAL A 219 -0.06 -24.47 -4.26
C VAL A 219 -1.40 -24.85 -4.87
N GLU A 220 -2.47 -24.16 -4.50
CA GLU A 220 -3.83 -24.33 -5.03
C GLU A 220 -4.28 -23.19 -5.95
N ASP A 221 -3.46 -22.14 -6.00
CA ASP A 221 -3.67 -20.97 -6.83
C ASP A 221 -3.04 -21.16 -8.22
N ALA A 222 -3.90 -21.30 -9.24
CA ALA A 222 -3.46 -21.52 -10.62
C ALA A 222 -2.58 -20.40 -11.18
N LEU A 223 -2.84 -19.13 -10.80
CA LEU A 223 -2.05 -17.99 -11.27
C LEU A 223 -0.69 -17.95 -10.57
N LEU A 224 -0.63 -18.28 -9.28
CA LEU A 224 0.64 -18.42 -8.57
C LEU A 224 1.48 -19.57 -9.15
N ALA A 225 0.87 -20.72 -9.44
CA ALA A 225 1.53 -21.85 -10.08
C ALA A 225 2.08 -21.48 -11.47
N ALA A 226 1.32 -20.72 -12.26
CA ALA A 226 1.78 -20.22 -13.57
C ALA A 226 2.97 -19.25 -13.44
N LEU A 227 2.98 -18.38 -12.41
CA LEU A 227 4.13 -17.53 -12.12
C LEU A 227 5.37 -18.36 -11.78
N CYS A 228 5.22 -19.40 -10.96
CA CYS A 228 6.30 -20.33 -10.62
C CYS A 228 6.81 -21.09 -11.84
N ALA A 229 5.93 -21.51 -12.75
CA ALA A 229 6.33 -22.10 -14.04
C ALA A 229 7.21 -21.13 -14.85
N SER A 230 6.83 -19.85 -14.88
CA SER A 230 7.57 -18.81 -15.60
C SER A 230 8.94 -18.44 -15.01
N LEU A 231 9.19 -18.86 -13.76
CA LEU A 231 10.44 -18.68 -13.01
C LEU A 231 11.33 -19.92 -13.06
N SER A 232 10.75 -21.06 -13.41
CA SER A 232 11.42 -22.36 -13.39
C SER A 232 12.06 -22.66 -14.74
N GLU A 233 13.10 -23.48 -14.72
CA GLU A 233 13.78 -23.97 -15.93
C GLU A 233 13.76 -25.50 -16.01
N GLY A 234 13.80 -26.03 -17.24
CA GLY A 234 13.92 -27.47 -17.51
C GLY A 234 12.75 -28.30 -16.96
N GLU A 235 13.05 -29.37 -16.23
CA GLU A 235 12.04 -30.29 -15.69
C GLU A 235 11.10 -29.59 -14.69
N SER A 236 11.60 -28.59 -13.94
CA SER A 236 10.78 -27.85 -12.97
C SER A 236 9.66 -27.07 -13.66
N THR A 237 9.91 -26.48 -14.84
CA THR A 237 8.86 -25.82 -15.65
C THR A 237 7.72 -26.78 -15.99
N LYS A 238 8.04 -28.04 -16.32
CA LYS A 238 7.05 -29.05 -16.64
C LYS A 238 6.20 -29.42 -15.42
N ILE A 239 6.84 -29.64 -14.26
CA ILE A 239 6.15 -29.93 -13.00
C ILE A 239 5.14 -28.81 -12.67
N TRP A 240 5.55 -27.55 -12.79
CA TRP A 240 4.67 -26.41 -12.53
C TRP A 240 3.55 -26.27 -13.58
N THR A 241 3.82 -26.58 -14.85
CA THR A 241 2.80 -26.56 -15.91
C THR A 241 1.75 -27.66 -15.71
N ASP A 242 2.19 -28.86 -15.31
CA ASP A 242 1.31 -29.97 -14.96
C ASP A 242 0.46 -29.58 -13.73
N ARG A 243 1.05 -28.92 -12.73
CA ARG A 243 0.32 -28.42 -11.55
C ARG A 243 -0.76 -27.40 -11.91
N VAL A 244 -0.47 -26.45 -12.80
CA VAL A 244 -1.49 -25.50 -13.31
C VAL A 244 -2.65 -26.26 -13.94
N THR A 245 -2.36 -27.26 -14.78
CA THR A 245 -3.38 -28.07 -15.46
C THR A 245 -4.23 -28.84 -14.45
N GLU A 246 -3.61 -29.45 -13.45
CA GLU A 246 -4.31 -30.16 -12.36
C GLU A 246 -5.30 -29.25 -11.64
N ILE A 247 -4.85 -28.07 -11.19
CA ILE A 247 -5.70 -27.09 -10.49
C ILE A 247 -6.88 -26.67 -11.37
N MET A 248 -6.64 -26.35 -12.64
CA MET A 248 -7.70 -25.88 -13.55
C MET A 248 -8.72 -26.98 -13.86
N THR A 249 -8.27 -28.23 -14.06
CA THR A 249 -9.16 -29.35 -14.38
C THR A 249 -9.99 -29.84 -13.19
N LEU A 250 -9.49 -29.71 -11.96
CA LEU A 250 -10.25 -30.02 -10.74
C LEU A 250 -11.33 -28.98 -10.43
N LYS A 251 -11.19 -27.73 -10.90
CA LYS A 251 -12.20 -26.67 -10.70
C LYS A 251 -13.40 -26.77 -11.66
N ASP A 252 -13.29 -27.57 -12.72
CA ASP A 252 -14.34 -27.79 -13.73
C ASP A 252 -15.27 -28.99 -13.39
N ILE A 253 -15.19 -29.55 -12.17
CA ILE A 253 -16.03 -30.65 -11.65
C ILE A 253 -16.82 -30.17 -10.42
#